data_AF-A0A8T2I8Q2-F1
#
_entry.id   AF-A0A8T2I8Q2-F1
#
_cell.length_a   1.000
_cell.length_b   1.000
_cell.length_c   1.000
_cell.angle_alpha   90.00
_cell.angle_beta   90.00
_cell.angle_gamma   90.00
#
_symmetry.space_group_name_H-M   'P 1'
#
loop_
_entity.id
_entity.type
_entity.pdbx_description
1 polymer ?
#
loop_
_entity_poly.entity_id
_entity_poly.type
_entity_poly.pdbx_seq_one_letter_code
_entity_poly.pdbx_strand_id
1 'polypeptide(L)'
;MAHYGFVFRKLGLNVAALAGAGRVVLLDALRPDKSQPQQLMNLRLLQSAIFDSCAKAAASGAPVCVLFDDLATLSYQATEASEWPAFLHSSVMGAGGLYSCCVAVVHGDIAEDERWSLRLEHRASTVLEIESIRTGRSAEVGGKLRITRRKLPPIAGEESQEQLPAVELGVDEQYFALAPDGSARFYKR
;
A
#
# COMPACT_ATOMS: atom_id res chain seq x y z
N MET A 1 7.72 6.26 13.75
CA MET A 1 8.13 5.08 14.56
C MET A 1 7.20 4.75 15.72
N ALA A 2 6.75 5.72 16.55
CA ALA A 2 5.92 5.39 17.73
C ALA A 2 4.58 4.73 17.36
N HIS A 3 3.93 5.19 16.27
CA HIS A 3 2.66 4.63 15.79
C HIS A 3 2.78 3.15 15.41
N TYR A 4 3.63 2.80 14.42
CA TYR A 4 3.81 1.38 14.05
C TYR A 4 4.40 0.53 15.17
N GLY A 5 5.24 1.09 16.04
CA GLY A 5 5.69 0.38 17.24
C GLY A 5 4.53 -0.09 18.12
N PHE A 6 3.47 0.71 18.24
CA PHE A 6 2.24 0.35 18.95
C PHE A 6 1.35 -0.61 18.16
N VAL A 7 1.15 -0.38 16.86
CA VAL A 7 0.35 -1.25 15.99
C VAL A 7 0.91 -2.67 15.96
N PHE A 8 2.20 -2.84 15.70
CA PHE A 8 2.84 -4.15 15.67
C PHE A 8 2.78 -4.84 17.05
N ARG A 9 2.92 -4.09 18.14
CA ARG A 9 2.81 -4.65 19.50
C ARG A 9 1.42 -5.22 19.77
N LYS A 10 0.36 -4.56 19.30
CA LYS A 10 -1.02 -5.10 19.38
C LYS A 10 -1.16 -6.43 18.64
N LEU A 11 -0.40 -6.60 17.56
CA LEU A 11 -0.33 -7.84 16.80
C LEU A 11 0.64 -8.88 17.40
N GLY A 12 1.20 -8.62 18.59
CA GLY A 12 2.17 -9.51 19.24
C GLY A 12 3.57 -9.49 18.60
N LEU A 13 3.86 -8.52 17.73
CA LEU A 13 5.13 -8.42 17.01
C LEU A 13 6.11 -7.48 17.71
N ASN A 14 7.37 -7.93 17.83
CA ASN A 14 8.48 -7.11 18.33
C ASN A 14 9.20 -6.41 17.16
N VAL A 15 8.84 -5.16 16.90
CA VAL A 15 9.41 -4.35 15.80
C VAL A 15 10.92 -4.21 15.91
N ALA A 16 11.46 -4.01 17.12
CA ALA A 16 12.90 -3.82 17.30
C ALA A 16 13.68 -5.08 16.91
N ALA A 17 13.16 -6.26 17.28
CA ALA A 17 13.75 -7.54 16.88
C ALA A 17 13.63 -7.77 15.36
N LEU A 18 12.47 -7.47 14.76
CA LEU A 18 12.26 -7.61 13.31
C LEU A 18 13.17 -6.68 12.52
N ALA A 19 13.32 -5.43 12.96
CA ALA A 19 14.22 -4.45 12.34
C ALA A 19 15.69 -4.84 12.50
N GLY A 20 16.10 -5.29 13.70
CA GLY A 20 17.45 -5.78 13.95
C GLY A 20 17.83 -7.01 13.13
N ALA A 21 16.84 -7.84 12.78
CA ALA A 21 16.99 -8.97 11.87
C ALA A 21 16.85 -8.61 10.38
N GLY A 22 16.68 -7.32 10.04
CA GLY A 22 16.50 -6.86 8.66
C GLY A 22 15.19 -7.33 8.00
N ARG A 23 14.20 -7.76 8.79
CA ARG A 23 12.90 -8.26 8.29
C ARG A 23 11.87 -7.16 8.05
N VAL A 24 12.02 -6.03 8.74
CA VAL A 24 11.14 -4.87 8.60
C VAL A 24 12.00 -3.62 8.56
N VAL A 25 11.75 -2.78 7.57
CA VAL A 25 12.31 -1.42 7.48
C VAL A 25 11.14 -0.45 7.53
N LEU A 26 11.15 0.46 8.50
CA LEU A 26 10.13 1.50 8.64
C LEU A 26 10.69 2.83 8.13
N LEU A 27 10.13 3.33 7.04
CA LEU A 27 10.41 4.65 6.50
C LEU A 27 9.28 5.60 6.93
N ASP A 28 9.64 6.69 7.60
CA ASP A 28 8.68 7.64 8.17
C ASP A 28 8.77 8.95 7.39
N ALA A 29 7.98 9.06 6.31
CA ALA A 29 8.03 10.19 5.38
C ALA A 29 7.54 11.51 6.01
N LEU A 30 6.72 11.42 7.06
CA LEU A 30 6.16 12.58 7.76
C LEU A 30 7.06 13.09 8.89
N ARG A 31 8.14 12.37 9.21
CA ARG A 31 9.10 12.86 10.19
C ARG A 31 10.09 13.81 9.53
N PRO A 32 10.31 14.99 10.13
CA PRO A 32 11.40 15.84 9.70
C PRO A 32 12.73 15.11 9.87
N ASP A 33 13.66 15.39 8.97
CA ASP A 33 15.02 14.89 9.08
C ASP A 33 15.64 15.35 10.41
N LYS A 34 16.37 14.47 11.10
CA LYS A 34 17.07 14.81 12.34
C LYS A 34 18.14 15.87 12.10
N SER A 35 18.78 15.86 10.92
CA SER A 35 19.76 16.88 10.53
C SER A 35 19.10 18.21 10.17
N GLN A 36 17.84 18.17 9.71
CA GLN A 36 17.11 19.34 9.23
C GLN A 36 15.66 19.27 9.73
N PRO A 37 15.40 19.65 10.99
CA PRO A 37 14.11 19.44 11.65
C PRO A 37 12.93 20.21 11.03
N GLN A 38 13.20 21.08 10.05
CA GLN A 38 12.18 21.80 9.27
C GLN A 38 11.91 21.20 7.90
N GLN A 39 12.73 20.25 7.44
CA GLN A 39 12.61 19.65 6.12
C GLN A 39 12.03 18.24 6.25
N LEU A 40 10.80 18.07 5.76
CA LEU A 40 10.22 16.74 5.54
C LEU A 40 11.04 16.01 4.47
N MET A 41 11.04 14.68 4.55
CA MET A 41 11.65 13.86 3.50
C MET A 41 10.90 14.12 2.20
N ASN A 42 11.57 14.70 1.20
CA ASN A 42 10.95 14.88 -0.11
C ASN A 42 10.77 13.52 -0.82
N LEU A 43 9.91 13.49 -1.84
CA LEU A 43 9.58 12.25 -2.56
C LEU A 43 10.81 11.56 -3.19
N ARG A 44 11.83 12.32 -3.62
CA ARG A 44 13.06 11.76 -4.21
C ARG A 44 13.91 11.04 -3.17
N LEU A 45 14.06 11.61 -1.99
CA LEU A 45 14.78 10.99 -0.87
C LEU A 45 14.04 9.74 -0.38
N LEU A 46 12.71 9.81 -0.27
CA LEU A 46 11.88 8.65 0.07
C LEU A 46 12.05 7.54 -0.96
N GLN A 47 11.99 7.87 -2.25
CA GLN A 47 12.19 6.92 -3.34
C GLN A 47 13.56 6.23 -3.25
N SER A 48 14.64 7.01 -3.05
CA SER A 48 15.99 6.44 -2.88
C SER A 48 16.05 5.51 -1.67
N ALA A 49 15.47 5.90 -0.54
CA ALA A 49 15.43 5.09 0.66
C ALA A 49 14.65 3.77 0.47
N ILE A 50 13.53 3.80 -0.28
CA ILE A 50 12.77 2.61 -0.65
C ILE A 50 13.65 1.69 -1.51
N PHE A 51 14.27 2.22 -2.57
CA PHE A 51 15.08 1.42 -3.50
C PHE A 51 16.32 0.82 -2.84
N ASP A 52 17.03 1.59 -2.02
CA ASP A 52 18.19 1.11 -1.27
C ASP A 52 17.80 0.00 -0.29
N SER A 53 16.65 0.15 0.38
CA SER A 53 16.13 -0.87 1.30
C SER A 53 15.71 -2.14 0.57
N CYS A 54 15.03 -2.00 -0.57
CA CYS A 54 14.63 -3.13 -1.41
C CYS A 54 15.83 -3.85 -1.99
N ALA A 55 16.84 -3.13 -2.50
CA ALA A 55 18.05 -3.72 -3.05
C ALA A 55 18.83 -4.53 -2.01
N LYS A 56 18.97 -4.01 -0.79
CA LYS A 56 19.60 -4.74 0.33
C LYS A 56 18.83 -6.00 0.70
N ALA A 57 17.50 -5.92 0.74
CA ALA A 57 16.67 -7.08 1.05
C ALA A 57 16.69 -8.11 -0.09
N ALA A 58 16.62 -7.68 -1.35
CA ALA A 58 16.69 -8.54 -2.52
C ALA A 58 18.03 -9.28 -2.63
N ALA A 59 19.15 -8.66 -2.23
CA ALA A 59 20.46 -9.30 -2.17
C ALA A 59 20.49 -10.52 -1.21
N SER A 60 19.57 -10.60 -0.26
CA SER A 60 19.41 -11.77 0.62
C SER A 60 18.57 -12.91 0.01
N GLY A 61 18.02 -12.71 -1.19
CA GLY A 61 17.11 -13.65 -1.86
C GLY A 61 15.70 -13.71 -1.25
N ALA A 62 15.42 -12.90 -0.22
CA ALA A 62 14.10 -12.85 0.39
C ALA A 62 13.11 -12.04 -0.48
N PRO A 63 11.84 -12.48 -0.60
CA PRO A 63 10.82 -11.68 -1.25
C PRO A 63 10.58 -10.39 -0.46
N VAL A 64 10.47 -9.27 -1.17
CA VAL A 64 10.27 -7.95 -0.58
C VAL A 64 8.84 -7.50 -0.79
N CYS A 65 8.21 -6.96 0.26
CA CYS A 65 6.90 -6.33 0.18
C CYS A 65 7.03 -4.87 0.60
N VAL A 66 6.57 -3.95 -0.25
CA VAL A 66 6.48 -2.53 0.08
C VAL A 66 5.05 -2.19 0.46
N LEU A 67 4.87 -1.50 1.58
CA LEU A 67 3.57 -1.02 2.04
C LEU A 67 3.62 0.51 2.12
N PHE A 68 2.77 1.17 1.34
CA PHE A 68 2.47 2.58 1.47
C PHE A 68 1.18 2.71 2.28
N ASP A 69 1.31 3.12 3.53
CA ASP A 69 0.17 3.42 4.39
C ASP A 69 -0.15 4.91 4.26
N ASP A 70 -1.33 5.21 3.72
CA ASP A 70 -1.78 6.54 3.31
C ASP A 70 -0.91 7.19 2.22
N LEU A 71 -1.02 6.66 1.01
CA LEU A 71 -0.34 7.18 -0.18
C LEU A 71 -0.79 8.61 -0.54
N ALA A 72 -2.02 9.01 -0.19
CA ALA A 72 -2.54 10.34 -0.45
C ALA A 72 -1.74 11.42 0.30
N THR A 73 -1.33 11.15 1.55
CA THR A 73 -0.50 12.09 2.31
C THR A 73 0.85 12.40 1.65
N LEU A 74 1.42 11.44 0.93
CA LEU A 74 2.68 11.62 0.22
C LEU A 74 2.54 12.58 -0.97
N SER A 75 1.35 12.66 -1.59
CA SER A 75 1.12 13.56 -2.72
C SER A 75 1.33 15.04 -2.33
N TYR A 76 1.00 15.40 -1.08
CA TYR A 76 1.22 16.75 -0.54
C TYR A 76 2.70 17.10 -0.29
N GLN A 77 3.60 16.12 -0.38
CA GLN A 77 5.04 16.36 -0.30
C GLN A 77 5.67 16.70 -1.66
N ALA A 78 4.90 16.60 -2.75
CA ALA A 78 5.35 17.00 -4.06
C ALA A 78 5.49 18.52 -4.13
N THR A 79 6.68 19.00 -4.48
CA THR A 79 6.95 20.43 -4.64
C THR A 79 6.69 20.90 -6.06
N GLU A 80 6.82 19.98 -7.03
CA GLU A 80 6.51 20.21 -8.44
C GLU A 80 5.40 19.25 -8.92
N ALA A 81 4.58 19.70 -9.88
CA ALA A 81 3.49 18.91 -10.42
C ALA A 81 3.93 17.58 -11.08
N SER A 82 5.19 17.49 -11.50
CA SER A 82 5.80 16.30 -12.11
C SER A 82 6.25 15.26 -11.09
N GLU A 83 6.52 15.65 -9.83
CA GLU A 83 7.14 14.76 -8.84
C GLU A 83 6.21 13.63 -8.42
N TRP A 84 4.93 13.92 -8.21
CA TRP A 84 3.96 12.91 -7.80
C TRP A 84 3.75 11.82 -8.86
N PRO A 85 3.45 12.14 -10.13
CA PRO A 85 3.39 11.13 -11.19
C PRO A 85 4.69 10.33 -11.35
N ALA A 86 5.85 10.98 -11.23
CA ALA A 86 7.14 10.31 -11.34
C ALA A 86 7.38 9.33 -10.17
N PHE A 87 7.01 9.73 -8.95
CA PHE A 87 7.09 8.89 -7.76
C PHE A 87 6.17 7.67 -7.88
N LEU A 88 4.89 7.86 -8.25
CA LEU A 88 3.95 6.76 -8.47
C LEU A 88 4.43 5.79 -9.55
N HIS A 89 4.93 6.34 -10.67
CA HIS A 89 5.43 5.51 -11.76
C HIS A 89 6.63 4.66 -11.32
N SER A 90 7.62 5.26 -10.67
CA SER A 90 8.84 4.56 -10.29
C SER A 90 8.67 3.62 -9.09
N SER A 91 7.93 4.05 -8.06
CA SER A 91 7.89 3.37 -6.75
C SER A 91 6.72 2.43 -6.58
N VAL A 92 5.66 2.57 -7.38
CA VAL A 92 4.44 1.76 -7.27
C VAL A 92 4.22 0.92 -8.53
N MET A 93 4.32 1.54 -9.71
CA MET A 93 3.99 0.88 -10.99
C MET A 93 5.19 0.24 -11.69
N GLY A 94 6.40 0.74 -11.47
CA GLY A 94 7.56 0.54 -12.33
C GLY A 94 8.82 0.12 -11.59
N ALA A 95 8.70 -0.44 -10.39
CA ALA A 95 9.84 -0.82 -9.56
C ALA A 95 10.72 -1.95 -10.13
N GLY A 96 10.51 -2.38 -11.38
CA GLY A 96 11.47 -3.21 -12.13
C GLY A 96 11.80 -4.56 -11.48
N GLY A 97 10.89 -5.12 -10.69
CA GLY A 97 11.13 -6.38 -9.96
C GLY A 97 11.94 -6.23 -8.66
N LEU A 98 12.19 -5.00 -8.18
CA LEU A 98 12.86 -4.75 -6.90
C LEU A 98 12.10 -5.30 -5.69
N TYR A 99 10.78 -5.45 -5.80
CA TYR A 99 9.96 -6.09 -4.80
C TYR A 99 8.96 -7.05 -5.43
N SER A 100 8.57 -8.06 -4.65
CA SER A 100 7.62 -9.11 -5.05
C SER A 100 6.18 -8.67 -4.88
N CYS A 101 5.92 -7.70 -4.01
CA CYS A 101 4.58 -7.18 -3.73
C CYS A 101 4.62 -5.70 -3.37
N CYS A 102 3.59 -4.95 -3.78
CA CYS A 102 3.33 -3.59 -3.35
C CYS A 102 1.88 -3.49 -2.87
N VAL A 103 1.69 -2.94 -1.69
CA VAL A 103 0.38 -2.60 -1.11
C VAL A 103 0.33 -1.10 -0.95
N ALA A 104 -0.66 -0.46 -1.54
CA ALA A 104 -0.89 0.98 -1.43
C ALA A 104 -2.27 1.22 -0.80
N VAL A 105 -2.29 1.90 0.33
CA VAL A 105 -3.52 2.35 0.99
C VAL A 105 -3.85 3.75 0.50
N VAL A 106 -5.06 3.94 -0.02
CA VAL A 106 -5.57 5.22 -0.52
C VAL A 106 -6.90 5.49 0.16
N HIS A 107 -7.10 6.73 0.62
CA HIS A 107 -8.37 7.17 1.18
C HIS A 107 -9.27 7.71 0.06
N GLY A 108 -10.50 7.21 -0.02
CA GLY A 108 -11.47 7.56 -1.06
C GLY A 108 -12.28 8.84 -0.80
N ASP A 109 -11.88 9.64 0.18
CA ASP A 109 -12.57 10.87 0.61
C ASP A 109 -11.98 12.16 0.02
N ILE A 110 -10.88 12.06 -0.74
CA ILE A 110 -10.21 13.20 -1.39
C ILE A 110 -10.51 13.17 -2.89
N ALA A 111 -11.33 14.13 -3.36
CA ALA A 111 -11.78 14.17 -4.76
C ALA A 111 -10.62 14.46 -5.73
N GLU A 112 -9.63 15.25 -5.30
CA GLU A 112 -8.43 15.59 -6.08
C GLU A 112 -7.61 14.35 -6.45
N ASP A 113 -7.74 13.28 -5.66
CA ASP A 113 -6.97 12.04 -5.80
C ASP A 113 -7.58 11.03 -6.76
N GLU A 114 -8.82 11.25 -7.20
CA GLU A 114 -9.60 10.31 -8.02
C GLU A 114 -8.84 9.90 -9.30
N ARG A 115 -8.18 10.86 -9.96
CA ARG A 115 -7.50 10.59 -11.24
C ARG A 115 -6.31 9.65 -11.11
N TRP A 116 -5.48 9.80 -10.07
CA TRP A 116 -4.29 8.96 -9.90
C TRP A 116 -4.61 7.66 -9.17
N SER A 117 -5.57 7.67 -8.25
CA SER A 117 -6.05 6.46 -7.56
C SER A 117 -6.71 5.48 -8.53
N LEU A 118 -7.54 5.95 -9.48
CA LEU A 118 -8.11 5.10 -10.55
C LEU A 118 -7.03 4.42 -11.40
N ARG A 119 -5.91 5.10 -11.65
CA ARG A 119 -4.78 4.49 -12.39
C ARG A 119 -4.12 3.39 -11.58
N LEU A 120 -3.98 3.56 -10.27
CA LEU A 120 -3.46 2.51 -9.38
C LEU A 120 -4.42 1.33 -9.32
N GLU A 121 -5.72 1.58 -9.20
CA GLU A 121 -6.74 0.54 -9.20
C GLU A 121 -6.70 -0.27 -10.51
N HIS A 122 -6.59 0.39 -11.66
CA HIS A 122 -6.46 -0.26 -12.96
C HIS A 122 -5.20 -1.14 -13.07
N ARG A 123 -4.13 -0.80 -12.35
CA ARG A 123 -2.86 -1.56 -12.34
C ARG A 123 -2.81 -2.65 -11.26
N ALA A 124 -3.70 -2.59 -10.27
CA ALA A 124 -3.72 -3.55 -9.17
C ALA A 124 -4.26 -4.92 -9.63
N SER A 125 -3.56 -5.99 -9.26
CA SER A 125 -4.06 -7.35 -9.39
C SER A 125 -5.18 -7.65 -8.39
N THR A 126 -5.18 -6.95 -7.26
CA THR A 126 -6.22 -7.07 -6.22
C THR A 126 -6.53 -5.69 -5.67
N VAL A 127 -7.82 -5.36 -5.62
CA VAL A 127 -8.33 -4.14 -5.00
C VAL A 127 -9.14 -4.57 -3.77
N LEU A 128 -8.77 -4.02 -2.61
CA LEU A 128 -9.47 -4.22 -1.35
C LEU A 128 -10.15 -2.91 -0.98
N GLU A 129 -11.48 -2.92 -0.90
CA GLU A 129 -12.24 -1.75 -0.51
C GLU A 129 -12.93 -1.99 0.82
N ILE A 130 -12.76 -1.04 1.72
CA ILE A 130 -13.30 -1.11 3.08
C ILE A 130 -14.29 0.03 3.23
N GLU A 131 -15.55 -0.32 3.47
CA GLU A 131 -16.64 0.65 3.66
C GLU A 131 -17.27 0.50 5.04
N SER A 132 -17.58 1.63 5.68
CA SER A 132 -18.39 1.65 6.91
C SER A 132 -19.88 1.50 6.58
N ILE A 133 -20.59 0.69 7.36
CA ILE A 133 -22.04 0.50 7.18
C ILE A 133 -22.78 1.66 7.85
N ARG A 134 -23.45 2.49 7.04
CA ARG A 134 -24.16 3.70 7.51
C ARG A 134 -25.44 3.39 8.32
N THR A 135 -25.98 2.18 8.22
CA THR A 135 -27.29 1.83 8.81
C THR A 135 -27.15 1.29 10.23
N GLY A 136 -27.23 2.19 11.22
CA GLY A 136 -27.45 1.86 12.63
C GLY A 136 -26.24 1.26 13.36
N ARG A 137 -26.11 1.58 14.65
CA ARG A 137 -25.14 0.92 15.55
C ARG A 137 -25.59 -0.52 15.79
N SER A 138 -25.35 -1.42 14.85
CA SER A 138 -25.25 -2.84 15.20
C SER A 138 -23.92 -3.01 15.93
N ALA A 139 -23.95 -3.49 17.18
CA ALA A 139 -22.73 -3.77 17.94
C ALA A 139 -21.82 -4.82 17.26
N GLU A 140 -22.33 -5.50 16.23
CA GLU A 140 -21.74 -6.71 15.68
C GLU A 140 -21.15 -6.54 14.28
N VAL A 141 -21.40 -5.45 13.54
CA VAL A 141 -20.84 -5.29 12.18
C VAL A 141 -20.13 -3.95 12.06
N GLY A 142 -18.82 -3.99 11.81
CA GLY A 142 -17.96 -2.82 11.72
C GLY A 142 -17.85 -2.24 10.31
N GLY A 143 -18.04 -3.08 9.28
CA GLY A 143 -17.94 -2.65 7.89
C GLY A 143 -18.14 -3.77 6.87
N LYS A 144 -17.96 -3.40 5.60
CA LYS A 144 -17.95 -4.28 4.43
C LYS A 144 -16.55 -4.26 3.81
N LEU A 145 -16.04 -5.43 3.45
CA LEU A 145 -14.84 -5.61 2.64
C LEU A 145 -15.23 -6.16 1.27
N ARG A 146 -14.94 -5.40 0.21
CA ARG A 146 -15.06 -5.87 -1.18
C ARG A 146 -13.67 -6.22 -1.70
N ILE A 147 -13.52 -7.42 -2.24
CA ILE A 147 -12.28 -7.94 -2.82
C ILE A 147 -12.50 -8.10 -4.31
N THR A 148 -11.83 -7.29 -5.11
CA THR A 148 -11.83 -7.40 -6.57
C THR A 148 -10.50 -7.98 -7.02
N ARG A 149 -10.52 -9.16 -7.64
CA ARG A 149 -9.32 -9.79 -8.22
C ARG A 149 -9.34 -9.62 -9.73
N ARG A 150 -8.22 -9.16 -10.27
CA ARG A 150 -8.02 -8.91 -11.70
C ARG A 150 -6.90 -9.84 -12.19
N LYS A 151 -7.15 -10.58 -13.26
CA LYS A 151 -6.06 -11.18 -14.03
C LYS A 151 -5.34 -10.05 -14.77
N LEU A 152 -4.14 -9.71 -14.32
CA LEU A 152 -3.30 -8.78 -15.06
C LEU A 152 -2.85 -9.47 -16.35
N PRO A 153 -2.81 -8.74 -17.48
CA PRO A 153 -2.17 -9.25 -18.68
C PRO A 153 -0.70 -9.59 -18.36
N PRO A 154 -0.13 -10.62 -18.99
CA PRO A 154 1.29 -10.94 -18.84
C PRO A 154 2.12 -9.69 -19.12
N ILE A 155 3.09 -9.41 -18.24
CA ILE A 155 4.01 -8.27 -18.40
C ILE A 155 4.78 -8.50 -19.70
N ALA A 156 4.69 -7.55 -20.64
CA ALA A 156 5.25 -7.67 -21.98
C ALA A 156 6.72 -8.15 -21.95
N GLY A 157 6.95 -9.26 -22.65
CA GLY A 157 8.14 -10.11 -22.61
C GLY A 157 7.87 -11.46 -23.27
N GLU A 158 6.59 -11.86 -23.33
CA GLU A 158 6.08 -12.89 -24.23
C GLU A 158 5.29 -12.20 -25.36
N GLU A 159 5.86 -12.19 -26.56
CA GLU A 159 5.21 -11.70 -27.76
C GLU A 159 3.95 -12.50 -28.05
N SER A 160 2.77 -11.92 -27.83
CA SER A 160 1.53 -12.36 -28.49
C SER A 160 0.55 -11.20 -28.61
N GLN A 161 -0.04 -11.17 -29.80
CA GLN A 161 -0.73 -10.05 -30.45
C GLN A 161 -1.89 -9.42 -29.68
N GLU A 162 -2.10 -8.15 -30.01
CA GLU A 162 -3.24 -7.28 -29.69
C GLU A 162 -4.60 -7.99 -29.66
N GLN A 163 -5.03 -8.35 -28.45
CA GLN A 163 -6.42 -8.27 -28.00
C GLN A 163 -6.34 -7.85 -26.54
N LEU A 164 -6.98 -6.73 -26.16
CA LEU A 164 -7.16 -6.40 -24.74
C LEU A 164 -7.92 -7.58 -24.12
N PRO A 165 -7.29 -8.41 -23.26
CA PRO A 165 -7.98 -9.59 -22.75
C PRO A 165 -9.13 -9.11 -21.88
N ALA A 166 -10.29 -9.77 -22.01
CA ALA A 166 -11.38 -9.62 -21.07
C ALA A 166 -10.83 -9.87 -19.67
N VAL A 167 -10.82 -8.84 -18.82
CA VAL A 167 -10.40 -8.98 -17.43
C VAL A 167 -11.46 -9.84 -16.76
N GLU A 168 -11.14 -11.11 -16.48
CA GLU A 168 -11.96 -11.91 -15.58
C GLU A 168 -11.93 -11.25 -14.21
N LEU A 169 -13.07 -10.68 -13.83
CA LEU A 169 -13.28 -10.03 -12.56
C LEU A 169 -13.91 -11.03 -11.60
N GLY A 170 -13.09 -11.53 -10.67
CA GLY A 170 -13.61 -12.17 -9.46
C GLY A 170 -13.96 -11.09 -8.45
N VAL A 171 -15.25 -10.94 -8.12
CA VAL A 171 -15.70 -10.02 -7.07
C VAL A 171 -16.25 -10.85 -5.92
N ASP A 172 -15.54 -10.80 -4.78
CA ASP A 172 -15.98 -11.39 -3.53
C ASP A 172 -16.38 -10.27 -2.57
N GLU A 173 -17.57 -10.39 -1.97
CA GLU A 173 -18.00 -9.47 -0.91
C GLU A 173 -18.07 -10.20 0.43
N GLN A 174 -17.44 -9.61 1.45
CA GLN A 174 -17.43 -10.14 2.80
C GLN A 174 -17.80 -9.03 3.79
N TYR A 175 -18.55 -9.38 4.83
CA TYR A 175 -18.83 -8.47 5.94
C TYR A 175 -17.86 -8.76 7.07
N PHE A 176 -17.50 -7.73 7.84
CA PHE A 176 -16.62 -7.94 8.99
C PHE A 176 -17.11 -7.27 10.27
N ALA A 177 -16.79 -7.94 11.38
CA ALA A 177 -16.93 -7.43 12.73
C ALA A 177 -15.55 -7.25 13.35
N LEU A 178 -15.29 -6.12 13.99
CA LEU A 178 -14.08 -5.94 14.79
C LEU A 178 -14.38 -6.41 16.23
N ALA A 179 -13.61 -7.38 16.69
CA ALA A 179 -13.68 -7.83 18.08
C ALA A 179 -12.93 -6.84 19.00
N PRO A 180 -13.23 -6.85 20.32
CA PRO A 180 -12.56 -5.96 21.29
C PRO A 180 -11.04 -6.11 21.35
N ASP A 181 -10.51 -7.27 20.96
CA ASP A 181 -9.08 -7.56 20.89
C ASP A 181 -8.39 -7.03 19.61
N GLY A 182 -9.15 -6.41 18.71
CA GLY A 182 -8.68 -5.89 17.43
C GLY A 182 -8.67 -6.92 16.29
N SER A 183 -9.08 -8.16 16.53
CA SER A 183 -9.25 -9.16 15.47
C SER A 183 -10.50 -8.87 14.61
N ALA A 184 -10.44 -9.21 13.32
CA ALA A 184 -11.57 -9.10 12.41
C ALA A 184 -12.20 -10.50 12.17
N ARG A 185 -13.52 -10.61 12.31
CA ARG A 185 -14.29 -11.81 11.94
C ARG A 185 -15.00 -11.55 10.62
N PHE A 186 -14.85 -12.45 9.66
CA PHE A 186 -15.44 -12.33 8.32
C PHE A 186 -16.64 -13.25 8.16
N TYR A 187 -17.69 -12.73 7.53
CA TYR A 187 -18.93 -13.43 7.26
C TYR A 187 -19.21 -13.40 5.76
N LYS A 188 -19.46 -14.57 5.18
CA LYS A 188 -20.04 -14.70 3.84
C LYS A 188 -21.57 -14.62 3.97
N ARG A 189 -22.22 -14.01 2.98
CA ARG A 189 -23.66 -14.16 2.80
C ARG A 189 -24.01 -15.57 2.33
#